data_AF-A0A6G2K0N9-F1
#
_entry.id   AF-A0A6G2K0N9-F1
#
_cell.length_a   1.000
_cell.length_b   1.000
_cell.length_c   1.000
_cell.angle_alpha   90.00
_cell.angle_beta   90.00
_cell.angle_gamma   90.00
#
_symmetry.space_group_name_H-M   'P 1'
#
loop_
_entity.id
_entity.type
_entity.pdbx_description
1 polymer ?
#
loop_
_entity_poly.entity_id
_entity_poly.type
_entity_poly.pdbx_seq_one_letter_code
_entity_poly.pdbx_strand_id
1 'polypeptide(L)'
;MRGRSDPPRRRWTVLSAGGSTGGLAIDDAGRAALGRRGWSLDWEVSAGGHRYAPGASVTLRQRTRGAGEGAPVAIETVLRAGEGDVCLRSYVAVPAGGGGAVGVLEFANQTSAPVALTLTVRSGDYWRPDGLGLVELDESGILANGSRALWWLRPPRAQQAAADASEVVSPPELPTAAATAPQRARSRNGRAVATASWPVTHGGALRVLLPLTIADGSATAPAAVPTLDQVGRGWDLHTASGLRLSGLAEGLLEALVADAVRRLLALDVGPDAAAGPDGRLTPPERALAAAALAGAGHPQRAAEVAPARAARSPTAAARLARRELARITAPYGDAATAVREMADTAGAGGSWAGERTGDDPSRRAAFLLAVRETLVREDDGCLDLLGGLDAPEARQSIEVHRLGTGHGFLSFAVRWHNAVPALLWELAPPGTRLESWACALVGAVGAAGAGTGGGAGPTLRASRLSAGWSTTERAGEALLGT
;
A
#
# COMPACT_ATOMS: atom_id res chain seq x y z
N MET A 1 24.77 4.58 -33.86
CA MET A 1 23.62 4.77 -32.94
C MET A 1 24.06 4.36 -31.55
N ARG A 2 24.29 5.32 -30.63
CA ARG A 2 24.62 5.02 -29.23
C ARG A 2 23.33 4.60 -28.53
N GLY A 3 23.32 3.41 -27.96
CA GLY A 3 22.23 2.90 -27.13
C GLY A 3 22.02 3.85 -25.96
N ARG A 4 20.89 4.56 -25.98
CA ARG A 4 20.40 5.31 -24.83
C ARG A 4 19.91 4.23 -23.85
N SER A 5 20.69 3.98 -22.80
CA SER A 5 20.23 3.21 -21.66
C SER A 5 18.96 3.88 -21.16
N ASP A 6 17.85 3.13 -21.12
CA ASP A 6 16.65 3.61 -20.46
C ASP A 6 17.02 3.92 -19.01
N PRO A 7 16.65 5.10 -18.47
CA PRO A 7 16.86 5.36 -17.06
C PRO A 7 16.17 4.27 -16.24
N PRO A 8 16.75 3.82 -15.11
CA PRO A 8 16.13 2.81 -14.27
C PRO A 8 14.71 3.26 -13.93
N ARG A 9 13.73 2.41 -14.23
CA ARG A 9 12.33 2.68 -13.93
C ARG A 9 12.20 2.86 -12.41
N ARG A 10 11.87 4.06 -11.97
CA ARG A 10 11.59 4.35 -10.56
C ARG A 10 10.39 3.51 -10.12
N ARG A 11 10.53 2.76 -9.02
CA ARG A 11 9.41 2.06 -8.40
C ARG A 11 8.71 3.03 -7.46
N TRP A 12 7.38 3.04 -7.51
CA TRP A 12 6.56 3.89 -6.66
C TRP A 12 5.63 3.04 -5.83
N THR A 13 5.55 3.39 -4.55
CA THR A 13 4.68 2.79 -3.54
C THR A 13 3.59 3.77 -3.19
N VAL A 14 2.33 3.38 -3.33
CA VAL A 14 1.18 4.27 -3.12
C VAL A 14 0.61 4.08 -1.72
N LEU A 15 0.53 5.15 -0.95
CA LEU A 15 -0.09 5.17 0.37
C LEU A 15 -1.41 5.93 0.28
N SER A 16 -2.45 5.40 0.90
CA SER A 16 -3.79 5.98 0.92
C SER A 16 -4.45 5.66 2.27
N ALA A 17 -5.50 6.39 2.65
CA ALA A 17 -6.32 6.05 3.81
C ALA A 17 -7.61 5.32 3.38
N GLY A 18 -8.11 4.45 4.25
CA GLY A 18 -9.38 3.74 4.04
C GLY A 18 -10.52 4.74 3.78
N GLY A 19 -11.25 4.54 2.69
CA GLY A 19 -12.40 5.38 2.32
C GLY A 19 -12.06 6.81 1.86
N SER A 20 -10.78 7.19 1.78
CA SER A 20 -10.37 8.51 1.27
C SER A 20 -10.17 8.52 -0.24
N THR A 21 -10.31 9.69 -0.87
CA THR A 21 -9.90 9.91 -2.26
C THR A 21 -8.47 10.47 -2.31
N GLY A 22 -7.71 10.04 -3.32
CA GLY A 22 -6.30 10.44 -3.48
C GLY A 22 -5.30 9.53 -2.76
N GLY A 23 -4.02 9.68 -3.14
CA GLY A 23 -2.93 8.87 -2.61
C GLY A 23 -1.58 9.57 -2.71
N LEU A 24 -0.68 9.21 -1.82
CA LEU A 24 0.70 9.67 -1.73
C LEU A 24 1.60 8.60 -2.35
N ALA A 25 2.19 8.89 -3.51
CA ALA A 25 3.16 7.99 -4.12
C ALA A 25 4.57 8.33 -3.60
N ILE A 26 5.28 7.32 -3.11
CA ILE A 26 6.66 7.42 -2.60
C ILE A 26 7.56 6.52 -3.45
N ASP A 27 8.64 7.06 -4.01
CA ASP A 27 9.62 6.25 -4.73
C ASP A 27 10.69 5.64 -3.80
N ASP A 28 11.57 4.82 -4.35
CA ASP A 28 12.66 4.18 -3.60
C ASP A 28 13.64 5.19 -2.97
N ALA A 29 13.65 6.45 -3.44
CA ALA A 29 14.44 7.56 -2.92
C ALA A 29 13.70 8.38 -1.82
N GLY A 30 12.47 8.00 -1.48
CA GLY A 30 11.61 8.77 -0.58
C GLY A 30 11.04 10.04 -1.22
N ARG A 31 11.13 10.20 -2.54
CA ARG A 31 10.49 11.31 -3.26
C ARG A 31 8.99 11.12 -3.22
N ALA A 32 8.26 12.18 -2.88
CA ALA A 32 6.81 12.17 -2.85
C ALA A 32 6.21 12.75 -4.14
N ALA A 33 5.14 12.15 -4.62
CA ALA A 33 4.34 12.69 -5.71
C ALA A 33 2.84 12.52 -5.41
N LEU A 34 2.06 13.52 -5.84
CA LEU A 34 0.61 13.54 -5.70
C LEU A 34 -0.03 13.39 -7.08
N GLY A 35 -0.36 12.15 -7.47
CA GLY A 35 -1.13 11.82 -8.67
C GLY A 35 -0.87 12.71 -9.90
N ARG A 36 -1.94 13.23 -10.51
CA ARG A 36 -1.93 14.05 -11.75
C ARG A 36 -1.30 15.45 -11.64
N ARG A 37 -0.71 15.83 -10.49
CA ARG A 37 -0.29 17.22 -10.31
C ARG A 37 1.00 17.61 -11.06
N GLY A 38 1.64 16.66 -11.74
CA GLY A 38 2.78 16.95 -12.63
C GLY A 38 4.04 17.44 -11.91
N TRP A 39 4.05 17.41 -10.58
CA TRP A 39 5.18 17.78 -9.74
C TRP A 39 5.51 16.66 -8.75
N SER A 40 6.73 16.72 -8.25
CA SER A 40 7.22 15.87 -7.17
C SER A 40 7.94 16.71 -6.12
N LEU A 41 7.92 16.23 -4.89
CA LEU A 41 8.64 16.79 -3.75
C LEU A 41 9.88 15.95 -3.50
N ASP A 42 11.04 16.54 -3.75
CA ASP A 42 12.36 15.98 -3.45
C ASP A 42 12.87 16.51 -2.11
N TRP A 43 13.88 15.85 -1.55
CA TRP A 43 14.51 16.28 -0.31
C TRP A 43 16.03 16.11 -0.34
N GLU A 44 16.73 17.00 0.35
CA GLU A 44 18.19 16.99 0.50
C GLU A 44 18.55 17.37 1.93
N VAL A 45 19.62 16.78 2.46
CA VAL A 45 20.17 17.11 3.78
C VAL A 45 21.56 17.72 3.60
N SER A 46 21.81 18.86 4.24
CA SER A 46 23.15 19.40 4.42
C SER A 46 23.62 19.18 5.86
N ALA A 47 24.77 18.52 6.03
CA ALA A 47 25.38 18.24 7.32
C ALA A 47 26.91 18.33 7.21
N GLY A 48 27.56 19.02 8.15
CA GLY A 48 29.02 19.14 8.17
C GLY A 48 29.64 19.73 6.89
N GLY A 49 28.96 20.67 6.23
CA GLY A 49 29.41 21.27 4.97
C GLY A 49 29.19 20.40 3.72
N HIS A 50 28.67 19.18 3.87
CA HIS A 50 28.35 18.27 2.76
C HIS A 50 26.85 18.20 2.50
N ARG A 51 26.49 17.90 1.25
CA ARG A 51 25.11 17.67 0.80
C ARG A 51 24.87 16.20 0.51
N TYR A 52 23.72 15.71 0.96
CA TYR A 52 23.29 14.33 0.86
C TYR A 52 21.93 14.31 0.18
N ALA A 53 21.90 13.85 -1.08
CA ALA A 53 20.67 13.65 -1.84
C ALA A 53 20.34 12.14 -1.89
N PRO A 54 19.12 11.72 -1.51
CA PRO A 54 18.72 10.31 -1.49
C PRO A 54 18.95 9.59 -2.83
N GLY A 55 18.58 10.24 -3.95
CA GLY A 55 18.68 9.65 -5.28
C GLY A 55 20.11 9.42 -5.79
N ALA A 56 21.14 9.90 -5.07
CA ALA A 56 22.55 9.71 -5.41
C ALA A 56 23.31 8.93 -4.30
N SER A 57 22.62 8.50 -3.25
CA SER A 57 23.25 7.89 -2.07
C SER A 57 23.17 6.37 -2.11
N VAL A 58 24.32 5.71 -1.92
CA VAL A 58 24.41 4.24 -1.79
C VAL A 58 24.02 3.74 -0.40
N THR A 59 23.87 4.63 0.59
CA THR A 59 23.54 4.31 1.99
C THR A 59 22.04 4.37 2.28
N LEU A 60 21.23 4.60 1.25
CA LEU A 60 19.80 4.73 1.37
C LEU A 60 19.17 3.37 1.69
N ARG A 61 18.31 3.35 2.71
CA ARG A 61 17.51 2.18 3.07
C ARG A 61 16.06 2.57 3.19
N GLN A 62 15.17 1.72 2.68
CA GLN A 62 13.74 1.91 2.79
C GLN A 62 13.11 0.66 3.40
N ARG A 63 12.07 0.85 4.21
CA ARG A 63 11.27 -0.23 4.78
C ARG A 63 9.84 0.24 5.04
N THR A 64 8.91 -0.70 5.06
CA THR A 64 7.61 -0.42 5.64
C THR A 64 7.68 -0.30 7.17
N ARG A 65 6.76 0.46 7.77
CA ARG A 65 6.69 0.66 9.22
C ARG A 65 5.24 0.70 9.69
N GLY A 66 4.94 -0.05 10.76
CA GLY A 66 3.66 -0.02 11.45
C GLY A 66 3.66 0.88 12.68
N ALA A 67 2.50 0.96 13.34
CA ALA A 67 2.39 1.47 14.70
C ALA A 67 2.80 0.38 15.70
N GLY A 68 3.96 0.50 16.34
CA GLY A 68 4.52 -0.58 17.17
C GLY A 68 4.75 -1.86 16.37
N GLU A 69 4.24 -2.99 16.86
CA GLU A 69 4.24 -4.30 16.18
C GLU A 69 3.07 -4.47 15.19
N GLY A 70 2.22 -3.44 15.03
CA GLY A 70 1.09 -3.44 14.12
C GLY A 70 1.50 -3.44 12.64
N ALA A 71 0.49 -3.60 11.79
CA ALA A 71 0.73 -3.82 10.37
C ALA A 71 1.32 -2.57 9.66
N PRO A 72 2.08 -2.71 8.55
CA PRO A 72 2.83 -1.60 7.97
C PRO A 72 1.97 -0.50 7.31
N VAL A 73 1.84 0.68 7.93
CA VAL A 73 1.00 1.80 7.42
C VAL A 73 1.79 2.99 6.88
N ALA A 74 3.12 2.93 6.98
CA ALA A 74 4.03 3.98 6.55
C ALA A 74 5.22 3.41 5.77
N ILE A 75 5.90 4.28 5.04
CA ILE A 75 7.21 4.03 4.44
C ILE A 75 8.22 4.85 5.21
N GLU A 76 9.26 4.19 5.72
CA GLU A 76 10.42 4.84 6.31
C GLU A 76 11.58 4.77 5.33
N THR A 77 12.09 5.93 4.92
CA THR A 77 13.29 6.08 4.11
C THR A 77 14.38 6.70 4.99
N VAL A 78 15.52 6.03 5.12
CA VAL A 78 16.61 6.48 5.97
C VAL A 78 17.85 6.77 5.15
N LEU A 79 18.37 7.98 5.31
CA LEU A 79 19.58 8.48 4.66
C LEU A 79 20.67 8.68 5.72
N ARG A 80 21.83 8.06 5.52
CA ARG A 80 23.02 8.37 6.33
C ARG A 80 23.55 9.75 5.93
N ALA A 81 23.62 10.68 6.89
CA ALA A 81 24.16 12.02 6.70
C ALA A 81 25.18 12.30 7.82
N GLY A 82 26.46 12.49 7.44
CA GLY A 82 27.55 12.59 8.40
C GLY A 82 27.65 11.33 9.30
N GLU A 83 27.70 11.55 10.62
CA GLU A 83 27.84 10.49 11.63
C GLU A 83 26.51 9.85 12.08
N GLY A 84 25.38 10.23 11.50
CA GLY A 84 24.07 9.69 11.86
C GLY A 84 23.11 9.54 10.72
N ASP A 85 21.84 9.36 11.07
CA ASP A 85 20.78 9.13 10.11
C ASP A 85 19.75 10.27 10.11
N VAL A 86 19.19 10.54 8.94
CA VAL A 86 17.96 11.32 8.79
C VAL A 86 16.87 10.38 8.26
N CYS A 87 15.78 10.29 9.02
CA CYS A 87 14.69 9.36 8.75
C CYS A 87 13.46 10.13 8.24
N LEU A 88 13.07 9.89 7.00
CA LEU A 88 11.79 10.31 6.43
C LEU A 88 10.74 9.23 6.68
N ARG A 89 9.67 9.56 7.38
CA ARG A 89 8.46 8.74 7.49
C ARG A 89 7.35 9.35 6.68
N SER A 90 6.79 8.55 5.78
CA SER A 90 5.72 8.93 4.87
C SER A 90 4.48 8.09 5.17
N TYR A 91 3.35 8.74 5.43
CA TYR A 91 2.07 8.06 5.66
C TYR A 91 0.89 8.94 5.25
N VAL A 92 -0.30 8.36 5.17
CA VAL A 92 -1.53 9.10 4.89
C VAL A 92 -2.43 9.13 6.12
N ALA A 93 -2.96 10.31 6.42
CA ALA A 93 -3.85 10.52 7.54
C ALA A 93 -5.14 11.22 7.09
N VAL A 94 -6.23 10.96 7.80
CA VAL A 94 -7.50 11.68 7.63
C VAL A 94 -7.66 12.60 8.84
N PRO A 95 -7.51 13.93 8.68
CA PRO A 95 -7.68 14.89 9.76
C PRO A 95 -9.09 14.85 10.37
N ALA A 96 -9.19 15.11 11.68
CA ALA A 96 -10.47 15.28 12.33
C ALA A 96 -11.14 16.60 11.89
N GLY A 97 -12.45 16.60 11.67
CA GLY A 97 -13.22 17.80 11.31
C GLY A 97 -13.53 17.99 9.82
N GLY A 98 -13.17 17.03 8.96
CA GLY A 98 -13.38 17.14 7.51
C GLY A 98 -12.28 17.96 6.83
N GLY A 99 -12.08 17.73 5.53
CA GLY A 99 -10.99 18.36 4.75
C GLY A 99 -10.24 17.44 3.80
N GLY A 100 -10.57 16.14 3.79
CA GLY A 100 -9.95 15.14 2.93
C GLY A 100 -8.62 14.60 3.47
N ALA A 101 -8.11 13.54 2.87
CA ALA A 101 -6.86 12.92 3.32
C ALA A 101 -5.65 13.80 3.02
N VAL A 102 -4.66 13.73 3.90
CA VAL A 102 -3.37 14.42 3.77
C VAL A 102 -2.22 13.41 3.81
N GLY A 103 -1.24 13.64 2.95
CA GLY A 103 0.06 12.99 3.03
C GLY A 103 0.87 13.67 4.12
N VAL A 104 1.45 12.90 5.02
CA VAL A 104 2.33 13.39 6.08
C VAL A 104 3.74 12.94 5.78
N LEU A 105 4.67 13.89 5.73
CA LEU A 105 6.10 13.62 5.65
C LEU A 105 6.76 14.15 6.92
N GLU A 106 7.36 13.25 7.69
CA GLU A 106 8.07 13.56 8.93
C GLU A 106 9.55 13.21 8.80
N PHE A 107 10.40 14.21 8.95
CA PHE A 107 11.85 14.08 8.86
C PHE A 107 12.46 14.19 10.25
N ALA A 108 12.95 13.09 10.80
CA ALA A 108 13.61 13.05 12.10
C ALA A 108 15.14 13.07 11.95
N ASN A 109 15.81 13.96 12.68
CA ASN A 109 17.27 14.04 12.71
C ASN A 109 17.82 13.16 13.84
N GLN A 110 18.47 12.06 13.48
CA GLN A 110 19.17 11.14 14.39
C GLN A 110 20.70 11.26 14.28
N THR A 111 21.20 12.34 13.67
CA THR A 111 22.62 12.70 13.67
C THR A 111 23.01 13.42 14.95
N SER A 112 24.28 13.38 15.33
CA SER A 112 24.81 14.02 16.54
C SER A 112 24.76 15.56 16.50
N ALA A 113 24.47 16.17 15.36
CA ALA A 113 24.47 17.62 15.15
C ALA A 113 23.18 18.11 14.46
N PRO A 114 22.87 19.41 14.51
CA PRO A 114 21.81 19.96 13.67
C PRO A 114 22.12 19.78 12.18
N VAL A 115 21.08 19.51 11.39
CA VAL A 115 21.17 19.42 9.92
C VAL A 115 20.27 20.45 9.27
N ALA A 116 20.61 20.87 8.05
CA ALA A 116 19.71 21.65 7.22
C ALA A 116 18.96 20.70 6.27
N LEU A 117 17.63 20.66 6.38
CA LEU A 117 16.76 19.91 5.49
C LEU A 117 16.17 20.85 4.44
N THR A 118 16.37 20.53 3.17
CA THR A 118 15.79 21.27 2.04
C THR A 118 14.75 20.41 1.36
N LEU A 119 13.56 20.97 1.16
CA LEU A 119 12.49 20.37 0.37
C LEU A 119 12.35 21.12 -0.95
N THR A 120 12.19 20.38 -2.04
CA THR A 120 12.15 20.93 -3.40
C THR A 120 10.91 20.45 -4.14
N VAL A 121 9.99 21.37 -4.45
CA VAL A 121 8.88 21.11 -5.37
C VAL A 121 9.35 21.43 -6.78
N ARG A 122 9.31 20.43 -7.66
CA ARG A 122 9.72 20.55 -9.06
C ARG A 122 8.86 19.71 -9.97
N SER A 123 8.93 19.99 -11.28
CA SER A 123 8.33 19.13 -12.30
C SER A 123 8.70 17.66 -12.08
N GLY A 124 7.68 16.79 -12.11
CA GLY A 124 7.76 15.40 -11.65
C GLY A 124 7.72 14.39 -12.80
N ASP A 125 8.36 13.24 -12.57
CA ASP A 125 8.56 12.19 -13.59
C ASP A 125 7.41 11.14 -13.65
N TYR A 126 6.40 11.21 -12.76
CA TYR A 126 5.55 10.05 -12.43
C TYR A 126 4.33 9.80 -13.35
N TRP A 127 3.68 10.82 -13.94
CA TRP A 127 2.44 10.57 -14.72
C TRP A 127 2.17 11.37 -16.00
N ARG A 128 2.72 12.57 -16.27
CA ARG A 128 2.63 13.29 -17.58
C ARG A 128 3.30 14.69 -17.57
N PRO A 129 3.50 15.33 -18.75
CA PRO A 129 4.50 16.38 -19.01
C PRO A 129 3.97 17.82 -18.91
N ASP A 130 2.78 18.06 -18.33
CA ASP A 130 2.20 19.41 -18.24
C ASP A 130 3.16 20.40 -17.56
N GLY A 131 4.12 19.84 -16.82
CA GLY A 131 5.22 20.56 -16.24
C GLY A 131 4.73 21.45 -15.11
N LEU A 132 5.69 21.99 -14.38
CA LEU A 132 5.43 22.97 -13.34
C LEU A 132 5.59 24.36 -13.95
N GLY A 133 4.49 24.98 -14.37
CA GLY A 133 4.50 26.28 -15.06
C GLY A 133 4.52 27.47 -14.09
N LEU A 134 4.03 27.29 -12.87
CA LEU A 134 3.95 28.32 -11.84
C LEU A 134 4.22 27.71 -10.46
N VAL A 135 5.07 28.39 -9.69
CA VAL A 135 5.22 28.15 -8.26
C VAL A 135 5.05 29.45 -7.49
N GLU A 136 4.40 29.35 -6.33
CA GLU A 136 4.16 30.46 -5.41
C GLU A 136 4.51 29.99 -4.00
N LEU A 137 5.28 30.79 -3.26
CA LEU A 137 5.53 30.61 -1.84
C LEU A 137 4.80 31.71 -1.09
N ASP A 138 3.97 31.32 -0.13
CA ASP A 138 3.32 32.22 0.81
C ASP A 138 3.79 31.94 2.24
N GLU A 139 3.09 32.43 3.25
CA GLU A 139 3.44 32.21 4.66
C GLU A 139 3.12 30.79 5.16
N SER A 140 2.27 30.04 4.45
CA SER A 140 1.74 28.75 4.88
C SER A 140 2.30 27.56 4.08
N GLY A 141 2.93 27.80 2.94
CA GLY A 141 3.48 26.72 2.12
C GLY A 141 3.82 27.09 0.68
N ILE A 142 3.80 26.05 -0.16
CA ILE A 142 4.07 26.13 -1.60
C ILE A 142 2.78 25.84 -2.36
N LEU A 143 2.46 26.67 -3.36
CA LEU A 143 1.48 26.37 -4.40
C LEU A 143 2.20 26.00 -5.71
N ALA A 144 1.65 25.00 -6.39
CA ALA A 144 2.07 24.53 -7.71
C ALA A 144 0.89 24.67 -8.67
N ASN A 145 1.07 25.45 -9.74
CA ASN A 145 0.03 25.75 -10.73
C ASN A 145 -1.30 26.21 -10.07
N GLY A 146 -1.20 27.08 -9.04
CA GLY A 146 -2.35 27.61 -8.30
C GLY A 146 -3.00 26.66 -7.27
N SER A 147 -2.55 25.41 -7.19
CA SER A 147 -3.01 24.44 -6.18
C SER A 147 -1.99 24.29 -5.07
N ARG A 148 -2.44 24.22 -3.81
CA ARG A 148 -1.54 23.95 -2.67
C ARG A 148 -0.78 22.64 -2.91
N ALA A 149 0.55 22.70 -2.91
CA ALA A 149 1.42 21.54 -3.06
C ALA A 149 1.85 20.98 -1.71
N LEU A 150 2.19 21.89 -0.79
CA LEU A 150 2.70 21.56 0.53
C LEU A 150 2.28 22.65 1.52
N TRP A 151 1.88 22.24 2.73
CA TRP A 151 1.85 23.09 3.91
C TRP A 151 3.03 22.78 4.81
N TRP A 152 3.64 23.83 5.37
CA TRP A 152 4.59 23.68 6.47
C TRP A 152 3.94 24.11 7.78
N LEU A 153 4.27 23.39 8.86
CA LEU A 153 3.76 23.69 10.20
C LEU A 153 4.64 24.70 10.96
N ARG A 154 5.84 24.96 10.42
CA ARG A 154 6.79 25.96 10.91
C ARG A 154 7.45 26.63 9.71
N PRO A 155 7.66 27.96 9.73
CA PRO A 155 8.22 28.67 8.59
C PRO A 155 9.67 28.25 8.30
N PRO A 156 10.09 28.20 7.01
CA PRO A 156 11.47 27.91 6.64
C PRO A 156 12.43 29.06 7.01
N ARG A 157 13.71 28.74 7.12
CA ARG A 157 14.77 29.75 7.26
C ARG A 157 15.16 30.36 5.92
N ALA A 158 15.22 29.54 4.87
CA ALA A 158 15.48 29.99 3.52
C ALA A 158 14.40 29.47 2.58
N GLN A 159 14.00 30.28 1.61
CA GLN A 159 13.04 29.87 0.60
C GLN A 159 13.32 30.57 -0.74
N GLN A 160 13.12 29.86 -1.85
CA GLN A 160 13.34 30.39 -3.19
C GLN A 160 12.29 29.84 -4.17
N ALA A 161 11.74 30.71 -5.03
CA ALA A 161 11.04 30.34 -6.25
C ALA A 161 11.86 30.75 -7.47
N ALA A 162 11.96 29.86 -8.46
CA ALA A 162 12.67 30.12 -9.71
C ALA A 162 11.98 29.50 -10.92
N ALA A 163 12.33 29.98 -12.12
CA ALA A 163 11.75 29.49 -13.37
C ALA A 163 12.39 28.18 -13.85
N ASP A 164 13.59 27.86 -13.36
CA ASP A 164 14.32 26.62 -13.59
C ASP A 164 15.17 26.24 -12.37
N ALA A 165 15.51 24.95 -12.23
CA ALA A 165 16.35 24.44 -11.14
C ALA A 165 17.77 25.00 -11.15
N SER A 166 18.29 25.41 -12.31
CA SER A 166 19.63 26.03 -12.42
C SER A 166 19.74 27.40 -11.75
N GLU A 167 18.61 28.07 -11.52
CA GLU A 167 18.54 29.39 -10.88
C GLU A 167 18.44 29.30 -9.35
N VAL A 168 18.21 28.09 -8.81
CA VAL A 168 18.12 27.87 -7.37
C VAL A 168 19.51 27.83 -6.76
N VAL A 169 19.73 28.64 -5.73
CA VAL A 169 20.98 28.69 -4.99
C VAL A 169 20.71 28.17 -3.58
N SER A 170 21.16 26.94 -3.31
CA SER A 170 21.15 26.41 -1.94
C SER A 170 22.21 27.15 -1.12
N PRO A 171 21.82 27.87 -0.05
CA PRO A 171 22.79 28.59 0.75
C PRO A 171 23.70 27.60 1.50
N PRO A 172 25.01 27.88 1.63
CA PRO A 172 25.95 27.00 2.33
C PRO A 172 25.62 26.88 3.82
N GLU A 173 25.07 27.95 4.41
CA GLU A 173 24.56 27.99 5.77
C GLU A 173 23.17 28.64 5.78
N LEU A 174 22.29 28.15 6.65
CA LEU A 174 20.96 28.73 6.77
C LEU A 174 21.02 30.10 7.46
N PRO A 175 20.26 31.08 6.97
CA PRO A 175 20.22 32.40 7.58
C PRO A 175 19.61 32.35 8.99
N THR A 176 20.01 33.28 9.84
CA THR A 176 19.51 33.39 11.22
C THR A 176 18.07 33.88 11.27
N ALA A 177 17.67 34.77 10.36
CA ALA A 177 16.29 35.24 10.22
C ALA A 177 15.45 34.26 9.38
N ALA A 178 14.15 34.16 9.69
CA ALA A 178 13.23 33.39 8.86
C ALA A 178 12.93 34.13 7.55
N ALA A 179 12.75 33.37 6.47
CA ALA A 179 12.27 33.93 5.21
C ALA A 179 10.76 34.22 5.34
N THR A 180 10.36 35.46 5.08
CA THR A 180 8.97 35.91 5.28
C THR A 180 8.34 36.56 4.05
N ALA A 181 9.12 36.92 3.03
CA ALA A 181 8.60 37.55 1.83
C ALA A 181 7.98 36.49 0.89
N PRO A 182 6.72 36.65 0.46
CA PRO A 182 6.12 35.83 -0.58
C PRO A 182 6.94 35.89 -1.87
N GLN A 183 7.03 34.77 -2.59
CA GLN A 183 7.77 34.69 -3.85
C GLN A 183 6.94 33.98 -4.91
N ARG A 184 7.18 34.33 -6.17
CA ARG A 184 6.46 33.78 -7.32
C ARG A 184 7.40 33.64 -8.50
N ALA A 185 7.37 32.47 -9.15
CA ALA A 185 8.10 32.25 -10.39
C ALA A 185 7.25 31.52 -11.43
N ARG A 186 7.42 31.90 -12.70
CA ARG A 186 6.74 31.30 -13.85
C ARG A 186 7.76 30.72 -14.81
N SER A 187 7.51 29.52 -15.29
CA SER A 187 8.33 28.84 -16.28
C SER A 187 7.53 28.53 -17.54
N ARG A 188 8.01 29.02 -18.69
CA ARG A 188 7.39 28.71 -20.00
C ARG A 188 7.61 27.26 -20.43
N ASN A 189 8.63 26.61 -19.88
CA ASN A 189 9.03 25.25 -20.21
C ASN A 189 8.50 24.21 -19.22
N GLY A 190 7.65 24.63 -18.27
CA GLY A 190 7.12 23.74 -17.24
C GLY A 190 8.19 23.24 -16.25
N ARG A 191 9.20 24.06 -15.96
CA ARG A 191 10.35 23.72 -15.08
C ARG A 191 10.46 24.60 -13.83
N ALA A 192 9.40 25.33 -13.50
CA ALA A 192 9.39 26.14 -12.30
C ALA A 192 9.67 25.26 -11.08
N VAL A 193 10.32 25.86 -10.07
CA VAL A 193 10.84 25.14 -8.91
C VAL A 193 10.71 26.02 -7.69
N ALA A 194 10.32 25.42 -6.57
CA ALA A 194 10.32 26.06 -5.28
C ALA A 194 11.13 25.22 -4.29
N THR A 195 11.98 25.89 -3.52
CA THR A 195 12.76 25.28 -2.43
C THR A 195 12.48 25.97 -1.11
N ALA A 196 12.51 25.20 -0.04
CA ALA A 196 12.40 25.69 1.33
C ALA A 196 13.30 24.87 2.24
N SER A 197 14.01 25.53 3.15
CA SER A 197 15.01 24.88 4.01
C SER A 197 14.82 25.20 5.49
N TRP A 198 14.98 24.17 6.32
CA TRP A 198 14.80 24.24 7.77
C TRP A 198 16.02 23.69 8.51
N PRO A 199 16.41 24.30 9.65
CA PRO A 199 17.28 23.64 10.59
C PRO A 199 16.47 22.58 11.36
N VAL A 200 17.02 21.38 11.47
CA VAL A 200 16.45 20.29 12.28
C VAL A 200 17.50 19.91 13.32
N THR A 201 17.21 20.21 14.59
CA THR A 201 18.11 19.92 15.71
C THR A 201 18.28 18.41 15.92
N HIS A 202 19.36 17.99 16.58
CA HIS A 202 19.53 16.61 17.03
C HIS A 202 18.30 16.16 17.84
N GLY A 203 17.75 14.98 17.52
CA GLY A 203 16.54 14.45 18.13
C GLY A 203 15.24 15.17 17.72
N GLY A 204 15.34 16.26 16.95
CA GLY A 204 14.20 17.01 16.45
C GLY A 204 13.61 16.40 15.18
N ALA A 205 12.39 16.83 14.85
CA ALA A 205 11.73 16.46 13.61
C ALA A 205 11.09 17.67 12.90
N LEU A 206 11.04 17.63 11.57
CA LEU A 206 10.20 18.50 10.74
C LEU A 206 9.02 17.71 10.21
N ARG A 207 7.81 18.26 10.30
CA ARG A 207 6.62 17.69 9.68
C ARG A 207 6.04 18.67 8.66
N VAL A 208 5.72 18.16 7.48
CA VAL A 208 5.02 18.88 6.40
C VAL A 208 3.83 18.06 5.92
N LEU A 209 2.84 18.73 5.35
CA LEU A 209 1.57 18.13 4.93
C LEU A 209 1.32 18.36 3.44
N LEU A 210 0.83 17.33 2.76
CA LEU A 210 0.52 17.34 1.33
C LEU A 210 -0.98 17.11 1.15
N PRO A 211 -1.72 18.01 0.47
CA PRO A 211 -3.15 17.81 0.21
C PRO A 211 -3.38 16.74 -0.86
N LEU A 212 -3.91 15.57 -0.47
CA LEU A 212 -4.16 14.48 -1.43
C LEU A 212 -5.45 14.70 -2.22
N THR A 213 -6.45 15.28 -1.57
CA THR A 213 -7.70 15.68 -2.22
C THR A 213 -7.56 17.06 -2.86
N ILE A 214 -8.18 17.22 -4.03
CA ILE A 214 -8.31 18.52 -4.71
C ILE A 214 -9.44 19.28 -4.02
N ALA A 215 -9.22 19.69 -2.77
CA ALA A 215 -10.00 20.78 -2.21
C ALA A 215 -9.32 22.07 -2.66
N ASP A 216 -10.06 22.92 -3.36
CA ASP A 216 -9.55 24.16 -3.94
C ASP A 216 -8.85 25.01 -2.88
N GLY A 217 -7.60 25.39 -3.15
CA GLY A 217 -6.96 26.60 -2.63
C GLY A 217 -6.92 26.81 -1.12
N SER A 218 -7.26 25.83 -0.27
CA SER A 218 -7.31 26.06 1.18
C SER A 218 -5.95 26.57 1.65
N ALA A 219 -5.95 27.82 2.11
CA ALA A 219 -4.75 28.46 2.63
C ALA A 219 -4.28 27.76 3.91
N THR A 220 -5.22 27.23 4.69
CA THR A 220 -4.96 26.75 6.04
C THR A 220 -4.76 25.24 6.06
N ALA A 221 -3.69 24.81 6.74
CA ALA A 221 -3.46 23.41 7.05
C ALA A 221 -4.52 22.89 8.04
N PRO A 222 -4.84 21.58 8.03
CA PRO A 222 -5.70 21.00 9.05
C PRO A 222 -5.14 21.22 10.46
N ALA A 223 -5.99 21.64 11.40
CA ALA A 223 -5.58 22.00 12.75
C ALA A 223 -5.03 20.79 13.55
N ALA A 224 -5.56 19.59 13.30
CA ALA A 224 -5.13 18.37 13.96
C ALA A 224 -4.94 17.25 12.94
N VAL A 225 -3.70 16.76 12.82
CA VAL A 225 -3.35 15.65 11.95
C VAL A 225 -2.95 14.45 12.79
N PRO A 226 -3.56 13.27 12.58
CA PRO A 226 -3.22 12.05 13.30
C PRO A 226 -1.73 11.69 13.27
N THR A 227 -1.24 11.15 14.39
CA THR A 227 0.09 10.53 14.46
C THR A 227 0.10 9.19 13.73
N LEU A 228 1.30 8.70 13.41
CA LEU A 228 1.48 7.36 12.83
C LEU A 228 0.79 6.27 13.66
N ASP A 229 0.89 6.35 14.99
CA ASP A 229 0.25 5.36 15.88
C ASP A 229 -1.28 5.41 15.84
N GLN A 230 -1.86 6.60 15.70
CA GLN A 230 -3.30 6.76 15.54
C GLN A 230 -3.77 6.19 14.19
N VAL A 231 -3.00 6.43 13.11
CA VAL A 231 -3.26 5.86 11.78
C VAL A 231 -3.16 4.34 11.82
N GLY A 232 -2.14 3.78 12.48
CA GLY A 232 -1.98 2.34 12.66
C GLY A 232 -3.17 1.70 13.35
N ARG A 233 -3.59 2.24 14.50
CA ARG A 233 -4.79 1.75 15.20
C ARG A 233 -6.06 1.82 14.34
N GLY A 234 -6.21 2.87 13.53
CA GLY A 234 -7.32 2.98 12.58
C GLY A 234 -7.31 1.86 11.55
N TRP A 235 -6.12 1.53 11.02
CA TRP A 235 -5.96 0.42 10.10
C TRP A 235 -6.20 -0.94 10.74
N ASP A 236 -5.73 -1.15 11.97
CA ASP A 236 -5.97 -2.39 12.72
C ASP A 236 -7.47 -2.68 12.85
N LEU A 237 -8.30 -1.65 13.08
CA LEU A 237 -9.75 -1.78 13.10
C LEU A 237 -10.33 -2.19 11.74
N HIS A 238 -9.81 -1.62 10.64
CA HIS A 238 -10.27 -1.96 9.29
C HIS A 238 -9.86 -3.36 8.84
N THR A 239 -8.73 -3.90 9.32
CA THR A 239 -8.24 -5.24 8.98
C THR A 239 -8.61 -6.31 10.00
N ALA A 240 -9.13 -5.94 11.18
CA ALA A 240 -9.51 -6.87 12.25
C ALA A 240 -10.57 -7.89 11.82
N SER A 241 -11.43 -7.55 10.85
CA SER A 241 -12.48 -8.45 10.36
C SER A 241 -12.06 -9.33 9.17
N GLY A 242 -10.81 -9.19 8.70
CA GLY A 242 -10.34 -9.86 7.48
C GLY A 242 -9.26 -10.92 7.74
N LEU A 243 -8.64 -11.34 6.64
CA LEU A 243 -7.57 -12.32 6.60
C LEU A 243 -6.37 -11.88 7.46
N ARG A 244 -5.94 -12.76 8.36
CA ARG A 244 -4.65 -12.65 9.06
C ARG A 244 -3.92 -13.97 9.00
N LEU A 245 -2.60 -13.88 8.87
CA LEU A 245 -1.69 -15.01 8.83
C LEU A 245 -0.67 -14.86 9.96
N SER A 246 -0.23 -15.99 10.52
CA SER A 246 0.89 -16.05 11.44
C SER A 246 1.68 -17.34 11.27
N GLY A 247 3.00 -17.26 11.45
CA GLY A 247 3.93 -18.40 11.38
C GLY A 247 4.34 -18.81 9.96
N LEU A 248 4.33 -17.87 9.00
CA LEU A 248 4.70 -18.15 7.60
C LEU A 248 5.91 -17.33 7.15
N ALA A 249 6.92 -18.01 6.59
CA ALA A 249 8.08 -17.41 5.93
C ALA A 249 8.75 -16.28 6.77
N GLU A 250 9.01 -16.55 8.05
CA GLU A 250 9.62 -15.60 9.00
C GLU A 250 8.88 -14.24 9.09
N GLY A 251 7.57 -14.23 8.81
CA GLY A 251 6.72 -13.03 8.85
C GLY A 251 6.68 -12.22 7.56
N LEU A 252 7.49 -12.56 6.55
CA LEU A 252 7.50 -11.84 5.26
C LEU A 252 6.14 -11.91 4.56
N LEU A 253 5.58 -13.12 4.44
CA LEU A 253 4.28 -13.31 3.79
C LEU A 253 3.15 -12.62 4.56
N GLU A 254 3.22 -12.62 5.89
CA GLU A 254 2.26 -11.93 6.76
C GLU A 254 2.28 -10.43 6.48
N ALA A 255 3.47 -9.83 6.40
CA ALA A 255 3.65 -8.41 6.09
C ALA A 255 3.14 -8.05 4.68
N LEU A 256 3.46 -8.85 3.67
CA LEU A 256 3.02 -8.65 2.28
C LEU A 256 1.51 -8.82 2.12
N VAL A 257 0.91 -9.82 2.75
CA VAL A 257 -0.55 -10.03 2.73
C VAL A 257 -1.26 -8.86 3.41
N ALA A 258 -0.80 -8.45 4.59
CA ALA A 258 -1.38 -7.32 5.29
C ALA A 258 -1.28 -6.02 4.47
N ASP A 259 -0.15 -5.79 3.80
CA ASP A 259 0.07 -4.64 2.91
C ASP A 259 -0.82 -4.68 1.66
N ALA A 260 -0.92 -5.82 0.99
CA ALA A 260 -1.82 -6.00 -0.15
C ALA A 260 -3.29 -5.76 0.24
N VAL A 261 -3.75 -6.30 1.37
CA VAL A 261 -5.12 -6.09 1.87
C VAL A 261 -5.38 -4.60 2.13
N ARG A 262 -4.51 -3.90 2.88
CA ARG A 262 -4.68 -2.46 3.18
C ARG A 262 -4.74 -1.62 1.91
N ARG A 263 -3.84 -1.86 0.95
CA ARG A 263 -3.80 -1.10 -0.30
C ARG A 263 -5.04 -1.34 -1.16
N LEU A 264 -5.56 -2.57 -1.19
CA LEU A 264 -6.82 -2.87 -1.89
C LEU A 264 -8.01 -2.23 -1.19
N LEU A 265 -8.03 -2.21 0.15
CA LEU A 265 -9.05 -1.49 0.93
C LEU A 265 -9.05 0.01 0.61
N ALA A 266 -7.87 0.59 0.37
CA ALA A 266 -7.71 2.01 0.09
C ALA A 266 -7.92 2.43 -1.38
N LEU A 267 -8.31 1.52 -2.29
CA LEU A 267 -8.49 1.84 -3.71
C LEU A 267 -9.58 2.89 -3.94
N ASP A 268 -9.27 3.96 -4.68
CA ASP A 268 -10.29 4.91 -5.10
C ASP A 268 -11.10 4.35 -6.28
N VAL A 269 -12.37 4.01 -6.03
CA VAL A 269 -13.30 3.38 -7.00
C VAL A 269 -14.57 4.20 -7.24
N GLY A 270 -14.61 5.45 -6.75
CA GLY A 270 -15.76 6.35 -6.93
C GLY A 270 -16.01 6.75 -8.39
N PRO A 271 -17.20 7.28 -8.72
CA PRO A 271 -17.48 7.81 -10.06
C PRO A 271 -16.54 8.96 -10.44
N ASP A 272 -16.15 9.75 -9.45
CA ASP A 272 -15.17 10.83 -9.54
C ASP A 272 -13.73 10.35 -9.29
N ALA A 273 -13.49 9.04 -9.26
CA ALA A 273 -12.14 8.50 -9.23
C ALA A 273 -11.38 9.07 -10.43
N ALA A 274 -10.58 10.08 -10.14
CA ALA A 274 -9.55 10.55 -11.03
C ALA A 274 -8.66 9.33 -11.33
N ALA A 275 -7.97 9.32 -12.46
CA ALA A 275 -6.83 8.42 -12.57
C ALA A 275 -5.80 8.89 -11.53
N GLY A 276 -5.95 8.42 -10.30
CA GLY A 276 -5.06 8.65 -9.18
C GLY A 276 -3.75 7.89 -9.38
N PRO A 277 -2.91 7.77 -8.36
CA PRO A 277 -1.65 7.04 -8.47
C PRO A 277 -1.84 5.55 -8.88
N ASP A 278 -3.02 4.95 -8.65
CA ASP A 278 -3.39 3.59 -9.09
C ASP A 278 -3.99 3.51 -10.52
N GLY A 279 -4.24 4.66 -11.17
CA GLY A 279 -4.93 4.73 -12.46
C GLY A 279 -6.43 4.35 -12.42
N ARG A 280 -7.14 4.54 -13.53
CA ARG A 280 -8.53 4.03 -13.65
C ARG A 280 -8.49 2.54 -13.95
N LEU A 281 -8.95 1.73 -13.00
CA LEU A 281 -9.07 0.29 -13.16
C LEU A 281 -10.12 -0.07 -14.21
N THR A 282 -9.74 -0.95 -15.12
CA THR A 282 -10.64 -1.58 -16.10
C THR A 282 -11.59 -2.56 -15.40
N PRO A 283 -12.71 -2.97 -16.04
CA PRO A 283 -13.65 -3.91 -15.43
C PRO A 283 -13.03 -5.26 -14.98
N PRO A 284 -12.11 -5.89 -15.73
CA PRO A 284 -11.41 -7.09 -15.26
C PRO A 284 -10.55 -6.86 -14.02
N GLU A 285 -9.79 -5.76 -13.97
CA GLU A 285 -8.95 -5.39 -12.82
C GLU A 285 -9.80 -5.13 -11.57
N ARG A 286 -10.94 -4.44 -11.73
CA ARG A 286 -11.91 -4.25 -10.65
C ARG A 286 -12.50 -5.57 -10.16
N ALA A 287 -12.81 -6.49 -11.07
CA ALA A 287 -13.31 -7.81 -10.69
C ALA A 287 -12.26 -8.63 -9.93
N LEU A 288 -10.99 -8.55 -10.36
CA LEU A 288 -9.87 -9.20 -9.68
C LEU A 288 -9.65 -8.63 -8.27
N ALA A 289 -9.62 -7.29 -8.13
CA ALA A 289 -9.50 -6.63 -6.84
C ALA A 289 -10.67 -6.96 -5.89
N ALA A 290 -11.89 -7.00 -6.41
CA ALA A 290 -13.06 -7.42 -5.64
C ALA A 290 -12.94 -8.88 -5.17
N ALA A 291 -12.48 -9.79 -6.04
CA ALA A 291 -12.30 -11.20 -5.68
C ALA A 291 -11.22 -11.37 -4.60
N ALA A 292 -10.11 -10.65 -4.69
CA ALA A 292 -9.08 -10.64 -3.67
C ALA A 292 -9.59 -10.10 -2.32
N LEU A 293 -10.35 -9.00 -2.32
CA LEU A 293 -10.98 -8.45 -1.11
C LEU A 293 -11.98 -9.42 -0.49
N ALA A 294 -12.78 -10.11 -1.31
CA ALA A 294 -13.70 -11.14 -0.84
C ALA A 294 -12.95 -12.33 -0.21
N GLY A 295 -11.89 -12.81 -0.88
CA GLY A 295 -11.01 -13.86 -0.35
C GLY A 295 -10.26 -13.45 0.91
N ALA A 296 -10.01 -12.16 1.08
CA ALA A 296 -9.42 -11.56 2.27
C ALA A 296 -10.43 -11.22 3.37
N GLY A 297 -11.70 -11.60 3.26
CA GLY A 297 -12.67 -11.40 4.33
C GLY A 297 -13.33 -10.00 4.37
N HIS A 298 -13.30 -9.24 3.27
CA HIS A 298 -13.84 -7.88 3.19
C HIS A 298 -15.01 -7.75 2.19
N PRO A 299 -16.18 -8.34 2.49
CA PRO A 299 -17.30 -8.45 1.54
C PRO A 299 -17.94 -7.10 1.19
N GLN A 300 -18.01 -6.16 2.14
CA GLN A 300 -18.54 -4.82 1.90
C GLN A 300 -17.68 -4.09 0.87
N ARG A 301 -16.36 -4.11 1.07
CA ARG A 301 -15.43 -3.45 0.15
C ARG A 301 -15.37 -4.14 -1.21
N ALA A 302 -15.42 -5.47 -1.23
CA ALA A 302 -15.51 -6.23 -2.49
C ALA A 302 -16.71 -5.79 -3.33
N ALA A 303 -17.88 -5.59 -2.71
CA ALA A 303 -19.09 -5.13 -3.40
C ALA A 303 -18.97 -3.69 -3.96
N GLU A 304 -18.31 -2.78 -3.24
CA GLU A 304 -18.03 -1.41 -3.70
C GLU A 304 -17.07 -1.37 -4.89
N VAL A 305 -16.02 -2.20 -4.84
CA VAL A 305 -14.98 -2.25 -5.87
C VAL A 305 -15.47 -2.96 -7.14
N ALA A 306 -16.38 -3.93 -7.01
CA ALA A 306 -16.89 -4.71 -8.14
C ALA A 306 -17.48 -3.82 -9.26
N PRO A 307 -17.28 -4.18 -10.55
CA PRO A 307 -17.83 -3.39 -11.63
C PRO A 307 -19.36 -3.38 -11.59
N ALA A 308 -20.03 -2.31 -12.04
CA ALA A 308 -21.50 -2.16 -11.94
C ALA A 308 -22.30 -3.34 -12.54
N ARG A 309 -21.75 -4.02 -13.55
CA ARG A 309 -22.34 -5.24 -14.14
C ARG A 309 -22.21 -6.47 -13.22
N ALA A 310 -21.16 -6.56 -12.40
CA ALA A 310 -20.95 -7.60 -11.40
C ALA A 310 -21.94 -7.51 -10.22
N ALA A 311 -22.41 -6.30 -9.88
CA ALA A 311 -23.48 -6.13 -8.88
C ALA A 311 -24.77 -6.87 -9.26
N ARG A 312 -24.96 -7.15 -10.56
CA ARG A 312 -26.10 -7.93 -11.08
C ARG A 312 -25.82 -9.43 -11.22
N SER A 313 -24.55 -9.86 -11.22
CA SER A 313 -24.14 -11.26 -11.37
C SER A 313 -22.72 -11.50 -10.81
N PRO A 314 -22.59 -12.07 -9.59
CA PRO A 314 -21.27 -12.40 -9.00
C PRO A 314 -20.50 -13.43 -9.84
N THR A 315 -21.19 -14.37 -10.48
CA THR A 315 -20.57 -15.40 -11.33
C THR A 315 -19.91 -14.82 -12.60
N ALA A 316 -20.48 -13.77 -13.20
CA ALA A 316 -19.84 -13.07 -14.30
C ALA A 316 -18.58 -12.33 -13.85
N ALA A 317 -18.61 -11.74 -12.66
CA ALA A 317 -17.48 -11.07 -12.03
C ALA A 317 -16.33 -12.04 -11.73
N ALA A 318 -16.65 -13.19 -11.12
CA ALA A 318 -15.70 -14.25 -10.83
C ALA A 318 -14.98 -14.73 -12.11
N ARG A 319 -15.71 -14.86 -13.22
CA ARG A 319 -15.12 -15.25 -14.51
C ARG A 319 -14.14 -14.21 -15.07
N LEU A 320 -14.46 -12.92 -14.92
CA LEU A 320 -13.55 -11.83 -15.32
C LEU A 320 -12.31 -11.82 -14.43
N ALA A 321 -12.49 -11.95 -13.11
CA ALA A 321 -11.40 -12.03 -12.14
C ALA A 321 -10.45 -13.19 -12.47
N ARG A 322 -10.97 -14.41 -12.74
CA ARG A 322 -10.14 -15.56 -13.10
C ARG A 322 -9.36 -15.37 -14.40
N ARG A 323 -9.95 -14.75 -15.42
CA ARG A 323 -9.26 -14.44 -16.68
C ARG A 323 -8.09 -13.49 -16.43
N GLU A 324 -8.32 -12.46 -15.62
CA GLU A 324 -7.30 -11.49 -15.29
C GLU A 324 -6.20 -12.08 -14.38
N LEU A 325 -6.59 -12.90 -13.41
CA LEU A 325 -5.66 -13.66 -12.57
C LEU A 325 -4.75 -14.54 -13.44
N ALA A 326 -5.34 -15.35 -14.32
CA ALA A 326 -4.59 -16.24 -15.22
C ALA A 326 -3.63 -15.47 -16.13
N ARG A 327 -4.02 -14.29 -16.62
CA ARG A 327 -3.13 -13.42 -17.40
C ARG A 327 -1.87 -13.01 -16.61
N ILE A 328 -2.05 -12.67 -15.33
CA ILE A 328 -0.97 -12.21 -14.45
C ILE A 328 -0.11 -13.38 -13.96
N THR A 329 -0.73 -14.52 -13.64
CA THR A 329 -0.04 -15.65 -13.02
C THR A 329 0.48 -16.70 -13.99
N ALA A 330 0.07 -16.67 -15.27
CA ALA A 330 0.53 -17.60 -16.30
C ALA A 330 2.07 -17.77 -16.36
N PRO A 331 2.90 -16.71 -16.20
CA PRO A 331 4.36 -16.87 -16.22
C PRO A 331 4.93 -17.72 -15.07
N TYR A 332 4.21 -17.89 -13.96
CA TYR A 332 4.68 -18.60 -12.77
C TYR A 332 4.26 -20.08 -12.73
N GLY A 333 3.33 -20.49 -13.58
CA GLY A 333 2.77 -21.85 -13.56
C GLY A 333 1.74 -22.04 -12.45
N ASP A 334 2.18 -22.46 -11.26
CA ASP A 334 1.30 -22.74 -10.11
C ASP A 334 1.26 -21.59 -9.08
N ALA A 335 0.31 -21.68 -8.14
CA ALA A 335 0.08 -20.65 -7.13
C ALA A 335 1.24 -20.50 -6.14
N ALA A 336 1.89 -21.59 -5.72
CA ALA A 336 2.99 -21.54 -4.75
C ALA A 336 4.22 -20.88 -5.37
N THR A 337 4.53 -21.22 -6.63
CA THR A 337 5.57 -20.57 -7.41
C THR A 337 5.24 -19.09 -7.64
N ALA A 338 3.99 -18.75 -7.95
CA ALA A 338 3.58 -17.34 -8.04
C ALA A 338 3.79 -16.58 -6.72
N VAL A 339 3.41 -17.15 -5.57
CA VAL A 339 3.60 -16.52 -4.25
C VAL A 339 5.08 -16.23 -3.99
N ARG A 340 5.96 -17.22 -4.20
CA ARG A 340 7.41 -17.08 -3.98
C ARG A 340 8.03 -16.02 -4.89
N GLU A 341 7.84 -16.14 -6.20
CA GLU A 341 8.43 -15.21 -7.18
C GLU A 341 7.87 -13.77 -7.01
N MET A 342 6.60 -13.64 -6.67
CA MET A 342 6.02 -12.33 -6.38
C MET A 342 6.53 -11.76 -5.05
N ALA A 343 6.72 -12.57 -4.02
CA ALA A 343 7.33 -12.13 -2.77
C ALA A 343 8.77 -11.65 -2.98
N ASP A 344 9.57 -12.39 -3.76
CA ASP A 344 10.97 -12.06 -4.06
C ASP A 344 11.11 -10.77 -4.89
N THR A 345 10.11 -10.47 -5.72
CA THR A 345 10.09 -9.25 -6.53
C THR A 345 9.39 -8.08 -5.87
N ALA A 346 8.78 -8.25 -4.69
CA ALA A 346 8.10 -7.18 -3.97
C ALA A 346 9.08 -6.06 -3.57
N GLY A 347 8.58 -4.82 -3.54
CA GLY A 347 9.41 -3.66 -3.19
C GLY A 347 9.63 -3.61 -1.69
N ALA A 348 10.59 -2.81 -1.25
CA ALA A 348 10.76 -2.52 0.19
C ALA A 348 9.48 -1.98 0.85
N GLY A 349 8.58 -1.39 0.05
CA GLY A 349 7.26 -0.93 0.44
C GLY A 349 6.11 -1.93 0.28
N GLY A 350 6.36 -3.19 -0.12
CA GLY A 350 5.31 -4.17 -0.45
C GLY A 350 4.58 -3.93 -1.78
N SER A 351 5.05 -2.97 -2.58
CA SER A 351 4.47 -2.64 -3.89
C SER A 351 4.93 -3.60 -4.98
N TRP A 352 4.18 -3.73 -6.08
CA TRP A 352 4.62 -4.41 -7.31
C TRP A 352 4.57 -3.46 -8.50
N ALA A 353 5.70 -3.31 -9.21
CA ALA A 353 5.72 -2.51 -10.42
C ALA A 353 4.90 -3.22 -11.52
N GLY A 354 3.87 -2.55 -12.02
CA GLY A 354 3.10 -2.98 -13.19
C GLY A 354 3.47 -2.24 -14.47
N GLU A 355 2.63 -2.38 -15.48
CA GLU A 355 2.73 -1.61 -16.73
C GLU A 355 2.61 -0.09 -16.48
N ARG A 356 1.94 0.30 -15.38
CA ARG A 356 1.65 1.70 -14.99
C ARG A 356 2.71 2.36 -14.10
N THR A 357 4.01 2.19 -14.40
CA THR A 357 5.16 2.89 -13.76
C THR A 357 5.16 3.00 -12.22
N GLY A 358 4.35 2.20 -11.52
CA GLY A 358 4.04 2.31 -10.09
C GLY A 358 3.31 1.07 -9.57
N ASP A 359 2.88 1.14 -8.31
CA ASP A 359 2.23 0.06 -7.57
C ASP A 359 0.93 -0.43 -8.25
N ASP A 360 0.91 -1.68 -8.72
CA ASP A 360 -0.18 -2.25 -9.52
C ASP A 360 -1.23 -2.99 -8.67
N PRO A 361 -2.48 -2.48 -8.57
CA PRO A 361 -3.55 -3.13 -7.83
C PRO A 361 -3.86 -4.55 -8.29
N SER A 362 -3.70 -4.84 -9.59
CA SER A 362 -4.01 -6.14 -10.17
C SER A 362 -2.97 -7.18 -9.75
N ARG A 363 -1.69 -6.80 -9.66
CA ARG A 363 -0.65 -7.68 -9.11
C ARG A 363 -0.86 -7.96 -7.62
N ARG A 364 -1.24 -6.95 -6.83
CA ARG A 364 -1.60 -7.13 -5.40
C ARG A 364 -2.75 -8.13 -5.23
N ALA A 365 -3.80 -7.95 -6.04
CA ALA A 365 -4.96 -8.83 -6.01
C ALA A 365 -4.61 -10.26 -6.46
N ALA A 366 -3.77 -10.40 -7.50
CA ALA A 366 -3.27 -11.70 -7.95
C ALA A 366 -2.43 -12.40 -6.88
N PHE A 367 -1.53 -11.68 -6.20
CA PHE A 367 -0.75 -12.20 -5.08
C PHE A 367 -1.64 -12.75 -3.97
N LEU A 368 -2.65 -11.98 -3.51
CA LEU A 368 -3.56 -12.44 -2.46
C LEU A 368 -4.36 -13.68 -2.86
N LEU A 369 -4.81 -13.77 -4.11
CA LEU A 369 -5.53 -14.94 -4.60
C LEU A 369 -4.62 -16.15 -4.77
N ALA A 370 -3.35 -15.95 -5.15
CA ALA A 370 -2.36 -17.01 -5.17
C ALA A 370 -2.05 -17.51 -3.75
N VAL A 371 -1.85 -16.61 -2.77
CA VAL A 371 -1.70 -16.98 -1.35
C VAL A 371 -2.91 -17.78 -0.87
N ARG A 372 -4.13 -17.31 -1.19
CA ARG A 372 -5.35 -18.05 -0.86
C ARG A 372 -5.33 -19.45 -1.43
N GLU A 373 -5.05 -19.62 -2.73
CA GLU A 373 -5.02 -20.92 -3.40
C GLU A 373 -3.95 -21.86 -2.81
N THR A 374 -2.83 -21.29 -2.37
CA THR A 374 -1.78 -22.02 -1.64
C THR A 374 -2.25 -22.49 -0.26
N LEU A 375 -3.01 -21.66 0.45
CA LEU A 375 -3.54 -21.96 1.79
C LEU A 375 -4.76 -22.89 1.76
N VAL A 376 -5.66 -22.73 0.80
CA VAL A 376 -6.90 -23.51 0.66
C VAL A 376 -7.24 -23.67 -0.82
N ARG A 377 -7.19 -24.91 -1.29
CA ARG A 377 -7.69 -25.28 -2.62
C ARG A 377 -9.17 -25.61 -2.52
N GLU A 378 -9.96 -24.99 -3.40
CA GLU A 378 -11.40 -25.23 -3.51
C GLU A 378 -11.72 -26.06 -4.75
N ASP A 379 -12.37 -27.21 -4.54
CA ASP A 379 -12.87 -28.07 -5.60
C ASP A 379 -14.22 -28.65 -5.20
N ASP A 380 -15.22 -28.63 -6.09
CA ASP A 380 -16.59 -29.16 -5.95
C ASP A 380 -17.02 -29.62 -4.53
N GLY A 381 -17.26 -28.65 -3.63
CA GLY A 381 -17.75 -28.90 -2.26
C GLY A 381 -16.68 -29.38 -1.27
N CYS A 382 -15.41 -29.22 -1.58
CA CYS A 382 -14.25 -29.60 -0.78
C CYS A 382 -13.31 -28.40 -0.58
N LEU A 383 -12.79 -28.27 0.64
CA LEU A 383 -11.73 -27.32 1.01
C LEU A 383 -10.50 -28.13 1.45
N ASP A 384 -9.44 -28.12 0.65
CA ASP A 384 -8.18 -28.79 0.99
C ASP A 384 -7.18 -27.78 1.57
N LEU A 385 -6.95 -27.91 2.88
CA LEU A 385 -6.10 -27.03 3.68
C LEU A 385 -4.63 -27.27 3.37
N LEU A 386 -3.89 -26.18 3.19
CA LEU A 386 -2.48 -26.14 2.81
C LEU A 386 -2.18 -26.90 1.51
N GLY A 387 -3.18 -27.04 0.62
CA GLY A 387 -3.08 -27.90 -0.56
C GLY A 387 -1.95 -27.52 -1.53
N GLY A 388 -1.56 -26.24 -1.56
CA GLY A 388 -0.47 -25.73 -2.39
C GLY A 388 0.85 -25.51 -1.66
N LEU A 389 0.91 -25.72 -0.33
CA LEU A 389 2.17 -25.71 0.39
C LEU A 389 2.74 -27.13 0.38
N ASP A 390 4.01 -27.26 0.02
CA ASP A 390 4.75 -28.44 0.43
C ASP A 390 4.73 -28.45 1.96
N ALA A 391 4.31 -29.58 2.56
CA ALA A 391 4.08 -29.69 4.00
C ALA A 391 5.23 -28.99 4.74
N PRO A 392 4.96 -28.06 5.68
CA PRO A 392 6.00 -27.19 6.18
C PRO A 392 7.10 -28.03 6.83
N GLU A 393 8.18 -28.26 6.09
CA GLU A 393 9.34 -29.05 6.54
C GLU A 393 9.87 -28.48 7.85
N ALA A 394 9.67 -27.18 8.05
CA ALA A 394 10.05 -26.41 9.21
C ALA A 394 9.23 -26.71 10.49
N ARG A 395 8.15 -27.51 10.44
CA ARG A 395 7.25 -27.79 11.59
C ARG A 395 6.83 -26.52 12.34
N GLN A 396 6.68 -25.42 11.60
CA GLN A 396 6.24 -24.16 12.16
C GLN A 396 4.74 -24.20 12.41
N SER A 397 4.30 -23.59 13.50
CA SER A 397 2.87 -23.43 13.75
C SER A 397 2.34 -22.37 12.80
N ILE A 398 1.23 -22.66 12.11
CA ILE A 398 0.60 -21.75 11.15
C ILE A 398 -0.78 -21.42 11.68
N GLU A 399 -1.19 -20.15 11.66
CA GLU A 399 -2.58 -19.78 11.89
C GLU A 399 -3.10 -18.92 10.73
N VAL A 400 -4.30 -19.24 10.28
CA VAL A 400 -5.03 -18.53 9.24
C VAL A 400 -6.37 -18.13 9.82
N HIS A 401 -6.67 -16.84 9.77
CA HIS A 401 -7.90 -16.29 10.35
C HIS A 401 -8.77 -15.72 9.24
N ARG A 402 -10.07 -16.08 9.22
CA ARG A 402 -11.12 -15.47 8.38
C ARG A 402 -10.82 -15.43 6.87
N LEU A 403 -10.23 -16.48 6.33
CA LEU A 403 -10.05 -16.65 4.88
C LEU A 403 -11.42 -16.82 4.20
N GLY A 404 -11.71 -16.02 3.18
CA GLY A 404 -12.95 -16.11 2.41
C GLY A 404 -12.95 -17.32 1.46
N THR A 405 -14.04 -18.09 1.48
CA THR A 405 -14.28 -19.26 0.64
C THR A 405 -15.65 -19.17 -0.04
N GLY A 406 -15.92 -20.04 -1.01
CA GLY A 406 -17.25 -20.25 -1.58
C GLY A 406 -18.30 -20.74 -0.56
N HIS A 407 -17.86 -21.20 0.62
CA HIS A 407 -18.71 -21.75 1.67
C HIS A 407 -18.81 -20.88 2.94
N GLY A 408 -18.05 -19.79 3.03
CA GLY A 408 -18.05 -18.91 4.20
C GLY A 408 -16.66 -18.36 4.53
N PHE A 409 -16.40 -18.15 5.82
CA PHE A 409 -15.09 -17.74 6.34
C PHE A 409 -14.46 -18.89 7.10
N LEU A 410 -13.29 -19.31 6.65
CA LEU A 410 -12.52 -20.40 7.22
C LEU A 410 -11.37 -19.82 8.04
N SER A 411 -11.27 -20.25 9.30
CA SER A 411 -10.09 -20.08 10.14
C SER A 411 -9.54 -21.45 10.48
N PHE A 412 -8.23 -21.61 10.50
CA PHE A 412 -7.60 -22.84 10.94
C PHE A 412 -6.21 -22.58 11.51
N ALA A 413 -5.75 -23.48 12.37
CA ALA A 413 -4.41 -23.47 12.91
C ALA A 413 -3.79 -24.86 12.83
N VAL A 414 -2.51 -24.92 12.49
CA VAL A 414 -1.69 -26.14 12.54
C VAL A 414 -0.64 -25.92 13.63
N ARG A 415 -0.64 -26.79 14.63
CA ARG A 415 0.33 -26.81 15.72
C ARG A 415 1.05 -28.15 15.73
N TRP A 416 2.26 -28.19 16.25
CA TRP A 416 3.07 -29.41 16.21
C TRP A 416 3.28 -29.98 17.62
N HIS A 417 2.88 -31.24 17.79
CA HIS A 417 3.21 -32.05 18.96
C HIS A 417 4.25 -33.08 18.54
N ASN A 418 5.53 -32.75 18.74
CA ASN A 418 6.66 -33.51 18.20
C ASN A 418 6.64 -33.58 16.65
N ALA A 419 6.30 -34.75 16.09
CA ALA A 419 6.18 -34.97 14.65
C ALA A 419 4.71 -35.02 14.18
N VAL A 420 3.75 -34.91 15.09
CA VAL A 420 2.31 -35.04 14.81
C VAL A 420 1.68 -33.66 14.74
N PRO A 421 1.10 -33.25 13.60
CA PRO A 421 0.35 -32.01 13.50
C PRO A 421 -1.02 -32.12 14.19
N ALA A 422 -1.37 -31.13 15.01
CA ALA A 422 -2.71 -30.87 15.48
C ALA A 422 -3.34 -29.78 14.60
N LEU A 423 -4.50 -30.08 14.04
CA LEU A 423 -5.29 -29.16 13.23
C LEU A 423 -6.50 -28.70 14.04
N LEU A 424 -6.69 -27.38 14.13
CA LEU A 424 -7.90 -26.75 14.64
C LEU A 424 -8.57 -26.00 13.49
N TRP A 425 -9.89 -26.03 13.39
CA TRP A 425 -10.61 -25.32 12.33
C TRP A 425 -11.95 -24.77 12.79
N GLU A 426 -12.40 -23.73 12.09
CA GLU A 426 -13.73 -23.13 12.18
C GLU A 426 -14.14 -22.60 10.80
N LEU A 427 -15.30 -23.03 10.31
CA LEU A 427 -15.93 -22.57 9.08
C LEU A 427 -17.26 -21.90 9.43
N ALA A 428 -17.25 -20.57 9.46
CA ALA A 428 -18.43 -19.76 9.67
C ALA A 428 -19.17 -19.57 8.34
N PRO A 429 -20.47 -19.92 8.22
CA PRO A 429 -21.23 -19.64 7.01
C PRO A 429 -21.40 -18.11 6.83
N PRO A 430 -21.71 -17.65 5.60
CA PRO A 430 -22.03 -16.24 5.40
C PRO A 430 -23.28 -15.87 6.22
N GLY A 431 -23.15 -14.90 7.12
CA GLY A 431 -24.24 -14.37 7.95
C GLY A 431 -25.03 -13.26 7.27
N THR A 432 -24.50 -12.67 6.19
CA THR A 432 -25.15 -11.60 5.44
C THR A 432 -25.24 -11.88 3.94
N ARG A 433 -26.11 -11.13 3.24
CA ARG A 433 -26.22 -11.18 1.77
C ARG A 433 -24.92 -10.76 1.08
N LEU A 434 -24.21 -9.77 1.63
CA LEU A 434 -22.93 -9.30 1.08
C LEU A 434 -21.85 -10.37 1.22
N GLU A 435 -21.81 -11.06 2.36
CA GLU A 435 -20.92 -12.21 2.56
C GLU A 435 -21.24 -13.34 1.58
N SER A 436 -22.52 -13.68 1.41
CA SER A 436 -22.93 -14.70 0.44
C SER A 436 -22.52 -14.34 -1.00
N TRP A 437 -22.65 -13.06 -1.36
CA TRP A 437 -22.21 -12.55 -2.66
C TRP A 437 -20.69 -12.61 -2.82
N ALA A 438 -19.94 -12.27 -1.78
CA ALA A 438 -18.48 -12.36 -1.75
C ALA A 438 -18.00 -13.82 -1.84
N CYS A 439 -18.65 -14.75 -1.14
CA CYS A 439 -18.40 -16.18 -1.27
C CYS A 439 -18.59 -16.63 -2.73
N ALA A 440 -19.66 -16.20 -3.40
CA ALA A 440 -19.89 -16.52 -4.82
C ALA A 440 -18.85 -15.92 -5.77
N LEU A 441 -18.18 -14.83 -5.37
CA LEU A 441 -17.11 -14.21 -6.15
C LEU A 441 -15.81 -15.03 -6.10
N VAL A 442 -15.57 -15.69 -4.97
CA VAL A 442 -14.35 -16.44 -4.68
C VAL A 442 -14.49 -17.92 -5.06
N GLY A 443 -15.66 -18.52 -4.82
CA GLY A 443 -15.89 -19.94 -5.01
C GLY A 443 -15.77 -20.41 -6.46
N ALA A 444 -15.35 -21.67 -6.65
CA ALA A 444 -15.45 -22.37 -7.93
C ALA A 444 -16.92 -22.46 -8.39
N VAL A 445 -17.13 -22.58 -9.70
CA VAL A 445 -18.44 -22.47 -10.36
C VAL A 445 -19.47 -23.43 -9.73
N GLY A 446 -20.47 -22.91 -9.02
CA GLY A 446 -21.56 -23.75 -8.51
C GLY A 446 -22.67 -23.09 -7.68
N ALA A 447 -22.70 -21.77 -7.48
CA ALA A 447 -23.77 -21.12 -6.70
C ALA A 447 -25.07 -20.90 -7.50
N ALA A 448 -25.45 -21.83 -8.37
CA ALA A 448 -26.79 -21.90 -8.94
C ALA A 448 -27.69 -22.71 -8.00
N GLY A 449 -27.88 -22.20 -6.78
CA GLY A 449 -28.63 -22.92 -5.76
C GLY A 449 -28.34 -22.45 -4.35
N ALA A 450 -28.53 -21.15 -4.08
CA ALA A 450 -28.89 -20.72 -2.72
C ALA A 450 -30.32 -21.21 -2.41
N GLY A 451 -30.52 -22.53 -2.45
CA GLY A 451 -31.70 -23.18 -1.91
C GLY A 451 -31.49 -23.35 -0.43
N THR A 452 -32.46 -22.90 0.36
CA THR A 452 -32.56 -23.02 1.82
C THR A 452 -32.75 -24.46 2.31
N GLY A 453 -32.17 -25.45 1.62
CA GLY A 453 -32.26 -26.87 1.96
C GLY A 453 -30.98 -27.32 2.66
N GLY A 454 -31.12 -27.99 3.81
CA GLY A 454 -30.04 -28.54 4.64
C GLY A 454 -29.14 -29.56 3.96
N GLY A 455 -28.33 -29.12 2.99
CA GLY A 455 -27.25 -29.88 2.39
C GLY A 455 -26.05 -29.96 3.33
N ALA A 456 -25.39 -31.13 3.35
CA ALA A 456 -24.14 -31.35 4.07
C ALA A 456 -23.13 -30.23 3.75
N GLY A 457 -22.44 -29.72 4.78
CA GLY A 457 -21.39 -28.72 4.61
C GLY A 457 -20.24 -29.22 3.72
N PRO A 458 -19.34 -28.34 3.27
CA PRO A 458 -18.20 -28.79 2.47
C PRO A 458 -17.36 -29.80 3.25
N THR A 459 -16.73 -30.71 2.53
CA THR A 459 -15.73 -31.61 3.12
C THR A 459 -14.42 -30.85 3.30
N LEU A 460 -13.90 -30.81 4.51
CA LEU A 460 -12.55 -30.34 4.79
C LEU A 460 -11.56 -31.49 4.63
N ARG A 461 -10.41 -31.21 4.02
CA ARG A 461 -9.28 -32.14 3.88
C ARG A 461 -7.99 -31.42 4.25
N ALA A 462 -6.98 -32.19 4.63
CA ALA A 462 -5.64 -31.69 4.86
C ALA A 462 -4.65 -32.65 4.20
N SER A 463 -4.76 -32.81 2.88
CA SER A 463 -4.11 -33.87 2.10
C SER A 463 -2.59 -33.89 2.25
N ARG A 464 -1.98 -32.72 2.51
CA ARG A 464 -0.55 -32.53 2.73
C ARG A 464 -0.10 -32.86 4.16
N LEU A 465 -1.00 -32.86 5.14
CA LEU A 465 -0.70 -33.21 6.54
C LEU A 465 -1.03 -34.67 6.84
N SER A 466 -2.17 -35.15 6.34
CA SER A 466 -2.60 -36.55 6.44
C SER A 466 -3.51 -36.89 5.25
N ALA A 467 -3.03 -37.78 4.38
CA ALA A 467 -3.71 -38.11 3.12
C ALA A 467 -5.12 -38.71 3.32
N GLY A 468 -5.37 -39.34 4.46
CA GLY A 468 -6.66 -39.97 4.79
C GLY A 468 -7.61 -39.09 5.60
N TRP A 469 -7.15 -37.95 6.14
CA TRP A 469 -7.99 -37.14 7.02
C TRP A 469 -9.00 -36.30 6.22
N SER A 470 -10.26 -36.36 6.64
CA SER A 470 -11.32 -35.48 6.17
C SER A 470 -12.43 -35.37 7.20
N THR A 471 -13.20 -34.28 7.15
CA THR A 471 -14.37 -34.08 8.00
C THR A 471 -15.42 -33.21 7.30
N THR A 472 -16.67 -33.29 7.74
CA THR A 472 -17.75 -32.36 7.34
C THR A 472 -18.17 -31.44 8.48
N GLU A 473 -17.53 -31.59 9.66
CA GLU A 473 -17.76 -30.73 10.81
C GLU A 473 -17.27 -29.32 10.53
N ARG A 474 -18.07 -28.33 10.92
CA ARG A 474 -17.73 -26.92 10.68
C ARG A 474 -16.68 -26.39 11.64
N ALA A 475 -16.52 -26.99 12.81
CA ALA A 475 -15.47 -26.63 13.75
C ALA A 475 -15.03 -27.87 14.50
N GLY A 476 -13.77 -27.90 14.90
CA GLY A 476 -13.22 -29.01 15.65
C GLY A 476 -11.71 -28.95 15.77
N GLU A 477 -11.17 -30.01 16.36
CA GLU A 477 -9.74 -30.25 16.48
C GLU A 477 -9.42 -31.72 16.15
N ALA A 478 -8.27 -31.96 15.55
CA ALA A 478 -7.81 -33.30 15.19
C ALA A 478 -6.29 -33.40 15.32
N LEU A 479 -5.83 -34.47 15.97
CA LEU A 479 -4.44 -34.91 15.88
C LEU A 479 -4.27 -35.75 14.63
N LEU A 480 -3.49 -35.27 13.69
CA LEU A 480 -3.26 -35.91 12.40
C LEU A 480 -2.10 -36.91 12.53
N GLY A 481 -2.40 -38.07 13.13
CA GLY A 481 -1.50 -39.23 13.11
C GLY A 481 -1.45 -39.87 11.73
N THR A 482 -0.33 -40.55 11.43
CA THR A 482 -0.19 -41.44 10.27
C THR A 482 -1.14 -42.62 10.33
#